data_AF-A0A0V1BFP7-F1
#
_entry.id   AF-A0A0V1BFP7-F1
#
_cell.length_a   1.000
_cell.length_b   1.000
_cell.length_c   1.000
_cell.angle_alpha   90.00
_cell.angle_beta   90.00
_cell.angle_gamma   90.00
#
_symmetry.space_group_name_H-M   'P 1'
#
loop_
_entity.id
_entity.type
_entity.pdbx_description
1 polymer ?
#
loop_
_entity_poly.entity_id
_entity_poly.type
_entity_poly.pdbx_seq_one_letter_code
_entity_poly.pdbx_strand_id
1 'polypeptide(L)'
;MKFLRLCHSQQLLYALYVYNPSENVTVDERLYAFKGRCQFRQYMPKKPAKYGIKFWVACCSKSSYAWIMQIYTGKPSSGTREKNQEMRMVLDMVKGLKGHNITCDNFFTAYSLGVELKKRI
;
A
#
# COMPACT_ATOMS: atom_id res chain seq x y z
N MET A 1 13.63 13.58 3.16
CA MET A 1 12.71 12.61 2.50
C MET A 1 13.30 11.79 1.34
N LYS A 2 14.59 11.96 0.95
CA LYS A 2 15.21 11.08 -0.08
C LYS A 2 15.41 9.63 0.41
N PHE A 3 15.64 9.43 1.70
CA PHE A 3 15.88 8.11 2.34
C PHE A 3 14.68 7.14 2.21
N LEU A 4 13.45 7.63 2.34
CA LEU A 4 12.23 6.81 2.20
C LEU A 4 11.96 6.41 0.74
N ARG A 5 12.26 7.29 -0.23
CA ARG A 5 12.12 6.94 -1.66
C ARG A 5 13.16 5.92 -2.11
N LEU A 6 14.40 6.02 -1.61
CA LEU A 6 15.46 5.03 -1.86
C LEU A 6 15.09 3.66 -1.29
N CYS A 7 14.60 3.60 -0.04
CA CYS A 7 14.10 2.35 0.56
C CYS A 7 12.96 1.74 -0.26
N HIS A 8 12.00 2.57 -0.71
CA HIS A 8 10.89 2.13 -1.56
C HIS A 8 11.38 1.54 -2.90
N SER A 9 12.29 2.22 -3.61
CA SER A 9 12.81 1.74 -4.90
C SER A 9 13.66 0.46 -4.77
N GLN A 10 14.40 0.31 -3.67
CA GLN A 10 15.30 -0.82 -3.47
C GLN A 10 14.53 -2.06 -2.98
N GLN A 11 13.46 -1.86 -2.20
CA GLN A 11 12.58 -2.94 -1.71
C GLN A 11 11.66 -3.49 -2.81
N LEU A 12 11.21 -2.64 -3.75
CA LEU A 12 10.45 -3.05 -4.94
C LEU A 12 11.23 -3.99 -5.86
N LEU A 13 12.50 -3.66 -6.15
CA LEU A 13 13.37 -4.48 -7.01
C LEU A 13 13.69 -5.85 -6.38
N TYR A 14 13.92 -5.89 -5.06
CA TYR A 14 14.24 -7.14 -4.37
C TYR A 14 13.03 -8.07 -4.23
N ALA A 15 11.85 -7.55 -3.89
CA ALA A 15 10.64 -8.37 -3.75
C ALA A 15 10.22 -9.02 -5.07
N LEU A 16 10.33 -8.29 -6.20
CA LEU A 16 10.10 -8.82 -7.55
C LEU A 16 11.07 -9.94 -7.93
N TYR A 17 12.32 -9.88 -7.46
CA TYR A 17 13.33 -10.89 -7.76
C TYR A 17 13.18 -12.16 -6.90
N VAL A 18 12.71 -12.01 -5.66
CA VAL A 18 12.65 -13.11 -4.69
C VAL A 18 11.33 -13.87 -4.72
N TYR A 19 10.20 -13.20 -5.02
CA TYR A 19 8.89 -13.84 -4.94
C TYR A 19 7.90 -13.30 -5.98
N ASN A 20 7.40 -14.19 -6.83
CA ASN A 20 6.29 -13.89 -7.73
C ASN A 20 4.97 -14.30 -7.05
N PRO A 21 4.04 -13.36 -6.77
CA PRO A 21 2.78 -13.68 -6.13
C PRO A 21 1.89 -14.56 -7.01
N SER A 22 1.11 -15.43 -6.37
CA SER A 22 0.07 -16.24 -7.02
C SER A 22 -1.04 -15.35 -7.60
N GLU A 23 -1.91 -15.94 -8.41
CA GLU A 23 -3.05 -15.30 -9.09
C GLU A 23 -3.83 -14.26 -8.27
N ASN A 24 -4.00 -14.47 -6.95
CA ASN A 24 -4.75 -13.55 -6.10
C ASN A 24 -3.83 -12.71 -5.20
N VAL A 25 -4.01 -11.39 -5.27
CA VAL A 25 -3.30 -10.41 -4.45
C VAL A 25 -4.30 -9.53 -3.72
N THR A 26 -4.10 -9.36 -2.41
CA THR A 26 -4.91 -8.49 -1.55
C THR A 26 -4.15 -7.20 -1.24
N VAL A 27 -4.80 -6.06 -1.43
CA VAL A 27 -4.28 -4.75 -1.04
C VAL A 27 -5.09 -4.22 0.14
N ASP A 28 -4.41 -4.00 1.27
CA ASP A 28 -5.04 -3.55 2.50
C ASP A 28 -4.10 -2.65 3.33
N GLU A 29 -4.64 -2.11 4.42
CA GLU A 29 -3.93 -1.29 5.39
C GLU A 29 -3.50 -2.06 6.63
N ARG A 30 -2.23 -1.90 6.98
CA ARG A 30 -1.65 -2.44 8.21
C ARG A 30 -1.20 -1.29 9.11
N LEU A 31 -1.55 -1.38 10.40
CA LEU A 31 -1.03 -0.47 11.41
C LEU A 31 0.00 -1.21 12.26
N TYR A 32 1.23 -0.71 12.28
CA TYR A 32 2.28 -1.20 13.16
C TYR A 32 2.31 -0.37 14.44
N ALA A 33 2.13 -1.01 15.59
CA ALA A 33 2.07 -0.31 16.87
C ALA A 33 3.39 0.44 17.14
N PHE A 34 3.29 1.76 17.30
CA PHE A 34 4.46 2.61 17.53
C PHE A 34 4.07 3.80 18.39
N LYS A 35 4.73 3.94 19.54
CA LYS A 35 4.46 4.99 20.54
C LYS A 35 5.45 6.17 20.50
N GLY A 36 6.54 6.05 19.74
CA GLY A 36 7.54 7.11 19.63
C GLY A 36 7.02 8.39 18.96
N ARG A 37 7.83 9.46 19.04
CA ARG A 37 7.55 10.73 18.35
C ARG A 37 7.91 10.58 16.88
N CYS A 38 6.90 10.55 16.03
CA CYS A 38 7.07 10.46 14.59
C CYS A 38 5.99 11.31 13.90
N GLN A 39 6.40 12.08 12.90
CA GLN A 39 5.51 13.01 12.19
C GLN A 39 4.36 12.30 11.45
N PHE A 40 4.57 11.06 11.01
CA PHE A 40 3.58 10.28 10.26
C PHE A 40 2.85 9.22 11.10
N ARG A 41 2.90 9.34 12.43
CA ARG A 41 2.11 8.48 13.33
C ARG A 41 0.62 8.72 13.10
N GLN A 42 -0.12 7.63 12.89
CA GLN A 42 -1.57 7.65 12.68
C GLN A 42 -2.32 7.14 13.91
N TYR A 43 -3.53 7.68 14.09
CA TYR A 43 -4.51 7.20 15.05
C TYR A 43 -5.62 6.45 14.31
N MET A 44 -5.87 5.18 14.66
CA MET A 44 -6.92 4.35 14.06
C MET A 44 -7.74 3.68 15.17
N PRO A 45 -8.92 4.22 15.54
CA PRO A 45 -9.66 3.77 16.72
C PRO A 45 -10.20 2.34 16.64
N LYS A 46 -10.42 1.83 15.41
CA LYS A 46 -10.95 0.48 15.16
C LYS A 46 -9.88 -0.62 15.21
N LYS A 47 -8.59 -0.29 15.29
CA LYS A 47 -7.50 -1.29 15.35
C LYS A 47 -7.11 -1.55 16.81
N PRO A 48 -6.65 -2.77 17.17
CA PRO A 48 -6.27 -3.12 18.54
C PRO A 48 -5.22 -2.17 19.15
N ALA A 49 -4.18 -1.86 18.38
CA ALA A 49 -3.28 -0.75 18.68
C ALA A 49 -3.88 0.53 18.09
N LYS A 50 -4.22 1.51 18.92
CA LYS A 50 -4.84 2.75 18.42
C LYS A 50 -3.84 3.71 17.76
N TYR A 51 -2.56 3.63 18.12
CA TYR A 51 -1.49 4.51 17.61
C TYR A 51 -0.38 3.69 16.96
N GLY A 52 0.06 4.11 15.78
CA GLY A 52 1.11 3.41 15.07
C GLY A 52 1.52 4.07 13.76
N ILE A 53 2.37 3.38 13.02
CA ILE A 53 2.74 3.74 11.65
C ILE A 53 1.81 2.97 10.72
N LYS A 54 1.09 3.70 9.86
CA LYS A 54 0.20 3.11 8.85
C LYS A 54 1.02 2.72 7.62
N PHE A 55 0.80 1.50 7.14
CA PHE A 55 1.34 0.95 5.91
C PHE A 55 0.20 0.54 4.99
N TRP A 56 0.44 0.70 3.70
CA TRP A 56 -0.30 0.02 2.65
C TRP A 56 0.48 -1.23 2.26
N VAL A 57 -0.22 -2.35 2.14
CA VAL A 57 0.41 -3.67 1.93
C VAL A 57 -0.30 -4.37 0.78
N ALA A 58 0.45 -4.78 -0.24
CA ALA A 58 0.03 -5.76 -1.22
C ALA A 58 0.55 -7.14 -0.79
N CYS A 59 -0.34 -8.08 -0.56
CA CYS A 59 -0.06 -9.40 -0.02
C CYS A 59 -0.57 -10.49 -0.95
N CYS A 60 0.19 -11.57 -1.10
CA CYS A 60 -0.23 -12.73 -1.86
C CYS A 60 -1.19 -13.59 -1.03
N SER A 61 -2.41 -13.83 -1.52
CA SER A 61 -3.45 -14.54 -0.75
C SER A 61 -3.07 -15.97 -0.38
N LYS A 62 -2.31 -16.67 -1.26
CA LYS A 62 -1.94 -18.07 -1.04
C LYS A 62 -0.85 -18.27 0.02
N SER A 63 0.15 -17.41 0.05
CA SER A 63 1.33 -17.53 0.92
C SER A 63 1.31 -16.58 2.11
N SER A 64 0.38 -15.63 2.13
CA SER A 64 0.38 -14.49 3.05
C SER A 64 1.69 -13.67 3.01
N TYR A 65 2.43 -13.74 1.90
CA TYR A 65 3.66 -12.99 1.71
C TYR A 65 3.37 -11.53 1.35
N ALA A 66 3.91 -10.59 2.15
CA ALA A 66 3.84 -9.17 1.86
C ALA A 66 4.80 -8.84 0.71
N TRP A 67 4.23 -8.60 -0.46
CA TRP A 67 4.98 -8.36 -1.69
C TRP A 67 5.49 -6.92 -1.76
N ILE A 68 4.60 -5.96 -1.53
CA ILE A 68 4.93 -4.53 -1.54
C ILE A 68 4.36 -3.87 -0.30
N MET A 69 5.15 -3.00 0.33
CA MET A 69 4.78 -2.25 1.52
C MET A 69 5.17 -0.79 1.37
N GLN A 70 4.21 0.11 1.57
CA GLN A 70 4.41 1.55 1.46
C GLN A 70 3.95 2.27 2.72
N ILE A 71 4.82 3.12 3.28
CA ILE A 71 4.51 3.91 4.47
C ILE A 71 3.56 5.04 4.10
N TYR A 72 2.48 5.19 4.87
CA TYR A 72 1.62 6.35 4.80
C TYR A 72 2.23 7.51 5.59
N THR A 73 2.69 8.55 4.88
CA THR A 73 3.37 9.70 5.50
C THR A 73 2.41 10.84 5.90
N GLY A 74 1.10 10.66 5.77
CA GLY A 74 0.13 11.74 6.03
C GLY A 74 0.10 12.81 4.93
N LYS A 75 -0.23 14.04 5.32
CA LYS A 75 -0.30 15.18 4.40
C LYS A 75 1.11 15.62 3.97
N PRO A 76 1.34 15.92 2.68
CA PRO A 76 2.58 16.54 2.24
C PRO A 76 2.75 17.93 2.87
N SER A 77 3.99 18.40 3.00
CA SER A 77 4.33 19.70 3.60
C SER A 77 3.71 20.90 2.87
N SER A 78 3.23 20.70 1.64
CA SER A 78 2.49 21.69 0.86
C SER A 78 1.07 21.98 1.38
N GLY A 79 0.58 21.21 2.36
CA GLY A 79 -0.72 21.42 3.00
C GLY A 79 -1.93 20.95 2.17
N THR A 80 -1.77 20.71 0.88
CA THR A 80 -2.84 20.20 0.01
C THR A 80 -3.06 18.70 0.25
N ARG A 81 -4.30 18.30 0.55
CA ARG A 81 -4.68 16.88 0.59
C ARG A 81 -4.58 16.31 -0.83
N GLU A 82 -3.83 15.23 -0.98
CA GLU A 82 -3.77 14.53 -2.27
C GLU A 82 -5.16 13.96 -2.60
N LYS A 83 -5.72 14.36 -3.74
CA LYS A 83 -6.97 13.80 -4.25
C LYS A 83 -6.67 12.43 -4.88
N ASN A 84 -7.55 11.45 -4.66
CA ASN A 84 -7.40 10.08 -5.18
C ASN A 84 -6.12 9.37 -4.73
N GLN A 85 -5.66 9.66 -3.51
CA GLN A 85 -4.47 9.03 -2.96
C GLN A 85 -4.63 7.51 -2.92
N GLU A 86 -5.83 7.00 -2.60
CA GLU A 86 -6.12 5.57 -2.56
C GLU A 86 -5.91 4.91 -3.93
N MET A 87 -6.46 5.50 -5.00
CA MET A 87 -6.34 4.97 -6.35
C MET A 87 -4.89 4.94 -6.82
N ARG A 88 -4.15 6.04 -6.64
CA ARG A 88 -2.73 6.12 -7.00
C ARG A 88 -1.92 5.06 -6.25
N MET A 89 -2.17 4.92 -4.94
CA MET A 89 -1.50 3.96 -4.09
C MET A 89 -1.71 2.52 -4.56
N VAL A 90 -2.96 2.12 -4.84
CA VAL A 90 -3.26 0.78 -5.37
C VAL A 90 -2.56 0.56 -6.70
N LEU A 91 -2.64 1.52 -7.63
CA LEU A 91 -2.03 1.43 -8.95
C LEU A 91 -0.50 1.35 -8.92
N ASP A 92 0.14 1.97 -7.92
CA ASP A 92 1.60 1.89 -7.71
C ASP A 92 2.00 0.54 -7.12
N MET A 93 1.24 0.04 -6.12
CA MET A 93 1.51 -1.24 -5.48
C MET A 93 1.25 -2.45 -6.39
N VAL A 94 0.37 -2.36 -7.37
CA VAL A 94 0.11 -3.45 -8.33
C VAL A 94 0.89 -3.29 -9.63
N LYS A 95 1.76 -2.28 -9.71
CA LYS A 95 2.58 -2.03 -10.90
C LYS A 95 3.52 -3.20 -11.15
N GLY A 96 3.35 -3.87 -12.29
CA GLY A 96 4.17 -5.02 -12.68
C GLY A 96 3.47 -6.37 -12.48
N LEU A 97 2.33 -6.42 -11.79
CA LEU A 97 1.44 -7.59 -11.82
C LEU A 97 0.70 -7.64 -13.15
N LYS A 98 0.60 -8.82 -13.75
CA LYS A 98 -0.12 -9.08 -14.99
C LYS A 98 -0.85 -10.42 -14.85
N GLY A 99 -2.15 -10.43 -15.12
CA GLY A 99 -2.98 -11.62 -14.95
C GLY A 99 -3.33 -11.95 -13.49
N HIS A 100 -3.17 -11.00 -12.57
CA HIS A 100 -3.51 -11.16 -11.16
C HIS A 100 -4.88 -10.55 -10.85
N ASN A 101 -5.66 -11.25 -10.03
CA ASN A 101 -6.88 -10.73 -9.44
C ASN A 101 -6.54 -9.91 -8.17
N ILE A 102 -6.95 -8.65 -8.16
CA ILE A 102 -6.65 -7.71 -7.08
C ILE A 102 -7.90 -7.55 -6.22
N THR A 103 -7.79 -7.94 -4.94
CA THR A 103 -8.83 -7.75 -3.93
C THR A 103 -8.45 -6.57 -3.03
N CYS A 104 -9.36 -5.64 -2.80
CA CYS A 104 -9.13 -4.49 -1.93
C CYS A 104 -10.38 -4.17 -1.10
N ASP A 105 -10.19 -3.56 0.07
CA ASP A 105 -11.30 -3.13 0.94
C ASP A 105 -12.18 -2.06 0.27
N ASN A 106 -13.42 -1.90 0.75
CA ASN A 106 -14.41 -0.93 0.28
C ASN A 106 -13.86 0.51 0.27
N PHE A 107 -12.91 0.80 1.15
CA PHE A 107 -12.20 2.07 1.19
C PHE A 107 -11.48 2.41 -0.13
N PHE A 108 -11.14 1.41 -0.94
CA PHE A 108 -10.45 1.57 -2.22
C PHE A 108 -11.38 1.38 -3.44
N THR A 109 -12.63 0.96 -3.24
CA THR A 109 -13.53 0.50 -4.32
C THR A 109 -14.21 1.65 -5.04
N ALA A 110 -13.43 2.51 -5.71
CA ALA A 110 -13.97 3.47 -6.67
C ALA A 110 -14.16 2.81 -8.05
N TYR A 111 -15.26 3.13 -8.74
CA TYR A 111 -15.50 2.64 -10.11
C TYR A 111 -14.33 2.97 -11.07
N SER A 112 -13.77 4.18 -10.93
CA SER A 112 -12.61 4.62 -11.72
C SER A 112 -11.36 3.75 -11.50
N LEU A 113 -11.16 3.21 -10.29
CA LEU A 113 -10.07 2.27 -10.02
C LEU A 113 -10.29 0.96 -10.78
N GLY A 114 -11.50 0.42 -10.75
CA GLY A 114 -11.84 -0.82 -11.47
C GLY A 114 -11.60 -0.70 -12.98
N VAL A 115 -12.00 0.42 -13.59
CA VAL A 115 -11.74 0.71 -15.01
C VAL A 115 -10.25 0.74 -15.31
N GLU A 116 -9.45 1.36 -14.44
CA GLU A 116 -8.00 1.48 -14.65
C GLU A 116 -7.27 0.15 -14.43
N LEU A 117 -7.69 -0.65 -13.45
CA LEU A 117 -7.17 -2.00 -13.23
C LEU A 117 -7.48 -2.94 -14.38
N LYS A 118 -8.67 -2.85 -14.98
CA LYS A 118 -9.06 -3.65 -16.15
C LYS A 118 -8.17 -3.39 -17.38
N LYS A 119 -7.57 -2.20 -17.52
CA LYS A 119 -6.62 -1.92 -18.61
C LYS A 119 -5.26 -2.59 -18.41
N ARG A 120 -4.97 -3.07 -17.20
CA ARG A 120 -3.65 -3.60 -16.79
C ARG A 120 -3.64 -5.11 -16.60
N ILE A 121 -4.81 -5.71 -16.46
CA ILE A 121 -5.06 -7.16 -16.50
C ILE A 121 -5.16 -7.57 -17.97
#